data_AF-E0S5C4-F1
#
_entry.id   AF-E0S5C4-F1
#
_cell.length_a   1.000
_cell.length_b   1.000
_cell.length_c   1.000
_cell.angle_alpha   90.00
_cell.angle_beta   90.00
_cell.angle_gamma   90.00
#
_symmetry.space_group_name_H-M   'P 1'
#
loop_
_entity.id
_entity.type
_entity.pdbx_description
1 polymer ?
#
loop_
_entity_poly.entity_id
_entity_poly.type
_entity_poly.pdbx_seq_one_letter_code
_entity_poly.pdbx_strand_id
1 'polypeptide(L)'
;MIIKIVSTVNVPDAEVISDLQRTYVICPEKKYVLKFTSGDVTLKAFKELFLLGKEILFYVVNFEFFFYKMRMFKHYRFEFVMCSDEEKSERIENYKDIERRLAGEYSNRGVELSFMPDVFASIRSSLLSPELYLSKENPSTIIYKLLTKKFNYEELKRLAADAIGRGTDTEEALNEDFDRHLKSLVFVGAVKMKDGLFYRWDY
;
A
#
# COMPACT_ATOMS: atom_id res chain seq x y z
N MET A 1 8.72 -24.63 11.65
CA MET A 1 10.07 -24.34 11.16
C MET A 1 10.42 -22.91 11.49
N ILE A 2 11.67 -22.64 11.88
CA ILE A 2 12.14 -21.32 12.29
C ILE A 2 12.92 -20.70 11.13
N ILE A 3 12.54 -19.50 10.73
CA ILE A 3 13.26 -18.70 9.74
C ILE A 3 14.12 -17.70 10.51
N LYS A 4 15.43 -17.74 10.30
CA LYS A 4 16.37 -16.86 11.00
C LYS A 4 16.60 -15.60 10.19
N ILE A 5 16.33 -14.44 10.78
CA ILE A 5 16.59 -13.13 10.18
C ILE A 5 17.88 -12.60 10.77
N VAL A 6 18.92 -12.51 9.94
CA VAL A 6 20.27 -12.11 10.34
C VAL A 6 20.49 -10.61 10.21
N SER A 7 21.24 -10.04 11.15
CA SER A 7 21.57 -8.61 11.17
C SER A 7 22.52 -8.18 10.05
N THR A 8 23.29 -9.10 9.46
CA THR A 8 24.25 -8.82 8.39
C THR A 8 24.24 -9.92 7.32
N VAL A 9 24.64 -9.56 6.09
CA VAL A 9 24.87 -10.53 5.02
C VAL A 9 26.16 -11.33 5.22
N ASN A 10 27.10 -10.80 6.02
CA ASN A 10 28.42 -11.39 6.25
C ASN A 10 28.35 -12.43 7.38
N VAL A 11 27.65 -13.54 7.15
CA VAL A 11 27.62 -14.66 8.07
C VAL A 11 28.81 -15.59 7.75
N PRO A 12 29.62 -16.01 8.75
CA PRO A 12 30.73 -16.93 8.52
C PRO A 12 30.29 -18.20 7.79
N ASP A 13 31.06 -18.60 6.78
CA ASP A 13 30.86 -19.81 5.97
C ASP A 13 29.52 -19.88 5.21
N ALA A 14 28.85 -18.73 5.02
CA ALA A 14 27.60 -18.66 4.27
C ALA A 14 27.74 -17.89 2.95
N GLU A 15 27.20 -18.46 1.88
CA GLU A 15 27.10 -17.78 0.59
C GLU A 15 25.86 -16.90 0.52
N VAL A 16 25.97 -15.75 -0.14
CA VAL A 16 24.86 -14.79 -0.27
C VAL A 16 24.14 -14.99 -1.59
N ILE A 17 22.85 -15.29 -1.53
CA ILE A 17 21.94 -15.26 -2.69
C ILE A 17 21.09 -14.00 -2.60
N SER A 18 21.05 -13.18 -3.65
CA SER A 18 20.29 -11.93 -3.66
C SER A 18 19.38 -11.81 -4.88
N ASP A 19 18.32 -11.01 -4.79
CA ASP A 19 17.42 -10.77 -5.93
C ASP A 19 18.09 -10.01 -7.11
N LEU A 20 19.30 -9.48 -6.93
CA LEU A 20 20.08 -8.87 -8.01
C LEU A 20 20.81 -9.91 -8.87
N GLN A 21 20.93 -11.16 -8.40
CA GLN A 21 21.58 -12.22 -9.16
C GLN A 21 20.60 -12.85 -10.15
N ARG A 22 21.01 -13.01 -11.41
CA ARG A 22 20.17 -13.65 -12.44
C ARG A 22 20.10 -15.18 -12.28
N THR A 23 21.13 -15.79 -11.72
CA THR A 23 21.26 -17.25 -11.58
C THR A 23 21.94 -17.59 -10.25
N TYR A 24 21.48 -18.63 -9.58
CA TYR A 24 22.12 -19.22 -8.40
C TYR A 24 22.15 -20.75 -8.55
N VAL A 25 23.10 -21.38 -7.85
CA VAL A 25 23.18 -22.85 -7.74
C VAL A 25 23.27 -23.18 -6.26
N ILE A 26 22.36 -24.02 -5.79
CA ILE A 26 22.35 -24.47 -4.40
C ILE A 26 23.19 -25.75 -4.29
N CYS A 27 24.25 -25.68 -3.49
CA CYS A 27 25.07 -26.81 -3.10
C CYS A 27 24.62 -27.29 -1.71
N PRO A 28 24.28 -28.58 -1.54
CA PRO A 28 23.78 -29.08 -0.27
C PRO A 28 24.71 -28.85 0.92
N GLU A 29 26.03 -28.80 0.72
CA GLU A 29 27.00 -28.73 1.81
C GLU A 29 27.24 -27.32 2.36
N LYS A 30 26.78 -26.30 1.63
CA LYS A 30 27.02 -24.90 1.98
C LYS A 30 25.87 -24.30 2.78
N LYS A 31 26.19 -23.30 3.59
CA LYS A 31 25.19 -22.43 4.24
C LYS A 31 24.88 -21.25 3.32
N TYR A 32 23.66 -20.73 3.43
CA TYR A 32 23.21 -19.65 2.57
C TYR A 32 22.54 -18.54 3.37
N VAL A 33 22.82 -17.29 3.00
CA VAL A 33 22.08 -16.09 3.41
C VAL A 33 21.33 -15.55 2.22
N LEU A 34 20.01 -15.50 2.34
CA LEU A 34 19.12 -14.93 1.33
C LEU A 34 18.96 -13.43 1.60
N LYS A 35 19.60 -12.59 0.78
CA LYS A 35 19.46 -11.14 0.80
C LYS A 35 18.18 -10.73 0.06
N PHE A 36 17.10 -10.59 0.82
CA PHE A 36 15.77 -10.31 0.31
C PHE A 36 15.56 -8.81 0.04
N THR A 37 15.19 -8.49 -1.20
CA THR A 37 14.78 -7.15 -1.63
C THR A 37 13.43 -7.14 -2.33
N SER A 38 13.23 -7.96 -3.37
CA SER A 38 11.98 -8.05 -4.14
C SER A 38 11.27 -9.40 -3.98
N GLY A 39 12.04 -10.46 -3.70
CA GLY A 39 11.55 -11.83 -3.58
C GLY A 39 11.54 -12.63 -4.89
N ASP A 40 12.01 -12.09 -6.02
CA ASP A 40 11.91 -12.78 -7.32
C ASP A 40 12.82 -14.02 -7.42
N VAL A 41 14.00 -13.93 -6.80
CA VAL A 41 15.04 -14.97 -6.84
C VAL A 41 15.12 -15.64 -5.47
N THR A 42 15.14 -14.84 -4.41
CA THR A 42 15.28 -15.31 -3.03
C THR A 42 14.11 -16.19 -2.58
N LEU A 43 12.88 -15.97 -3.04
CA LEU A 43 11.76 -16.87 -2.73
C LEU A 43 11.83 -18.21 -3.47
N LYS A 44 12.48 -18.25 -4.64
CA LYS A 44 12.73 -19.52 -5.35
C LYS A 44 13.81 -20.31 -4.64
N ALA A 45 14.94 -19.65 -4.32
CA ALA A 45 16.02 -20.25 -3.54
C ALA A 45 15.53 -20.73 -2.16
N PHE A 46 14.67 -19.95 -1.51
CA PHE A 46 14.00 -20.34 -0.27
C PHE A 46 13.24 -21.65 -0.40
N LYS A 47 12.41 -21.82 -1.44
CA LYS A 47 11.65 -23.06 -1.66
C LYS A 47 12.55 -24.26 -1.88
N GLU A 48 13.64 -24.10 -2.63
CA GLU A 48 14.62 -25.17 -2.86
C GLU A 48 15.36 -25.56 -1.57
N LEU A 49 15.86 -24.59 -0.81
CA LEU A 49 16.51 -24.82 0.48
C LEU A 49 15.54 -25.44 1.50
N PHE A 50 14.27 -25.04 1.45
CA PHE A 50 13.20 -25.60 2.27
C PHE A 50 12.97 -27.08 1.98
N LEU A 51 12.89 -27.47 0.70
CA LEU A 51 12.73 -28.87 0.30
C LEU A 51 13.92 -29.74 0.73
N LEU A 52 15.11 -29.14 0.85
CA LEU A 52 16.32 -29.80 1.34
C LEU A 52 16.41 -29.87 2.88
N GLY A 53 15.42 -29.33 3.61
CA GLY A 53 15.41 -29.33 5.08
C GLY A 53 16.54 -28.52 5.71
N LYS A 54 17.10 -27.55 4.97
CA LYS A 54 18.23 -26.74 5.44
C LYS A 54 17.77 -25.61 6.36
N GLU A 55 18.68 -25.16 7.23
CA GLU A 55 18.49 -23.91 7.96
C GLU A 55 18.52 -22.73 6.97
N ILE A 56 17.57 -21.81 7.14
CA ILE A 56 17.36 -20.70 6.21
C ILE A 56 17.65 -19.39 6.95
N LEU A 57 18.68 -18.69 6.47
CA LEU A 57 19.06 -17.37 6.95
C LEU A 57 18.58 -16.31 5.95
N PHE A 58 17.89 -15.29 6.42
CA PHE A 58 17.47 -14.14 5.62
C PHE A 58 18.14 -12.88 6.13
N TYR A 59 18.72 -12.11 5.21
CA TYR A 59 18.98 -10.70 5.43
C TYR A 59 17.87 -9.92 4.73
N VAL A 60 17.10 -9.15 5.48
CA VAL A 60 15.93 -8.44 4.96
C VAL A 60 16.23 -6.94 4.92
N VAL A 61 16.01 -6.31 3.76
CA VAL A 61 16.14 -4.85 3.64
C VAL A 61 14.86 -4.14 4.09
N ASN A 62 13.69 -4.67 3.69
CA ASN A 62 12.38 -4.16 4.09
C ASN A 62 11.55 -5.28 4.71
N PHE A 63 11.33 -5.21 6.03
CA PHE A 63 10.66 -6.26 6.79
C PHE A 63 9.15 -6.33 6.54
N GLU A 64 8.46 -5.21 6.35
CA GLU A 64 7.02 -5.21 6.07
C GLU A 64 6.72 -5.90 4.73
N PHE A 65 7.52 -5.57 3.71
CA PHE A 65 7.39 -6.20 2.40
C PHE A 65 7.74 -7.69 2.43
N PHE A 66 8.80 -8.05 3.16
CA PHE A 66 9.15 -9.45 3.41
C PHE A 66 8.01 -10.20 4.12
N PHE A 67 7.48 -9.65 5.20
CA PHE A 67 6.39 -10.22 5.98
C PHE A 67 5.14 -10.44 5.10
N TYR A 68 4.79 -9.44 4.29
CA TYR A 68 3.69 -9.56 3.32
C TYR A 68 3.92 -10.69 2.31
N LYS A 69 5.12 -10.79 1.72
CA LYS A 69 5.43 -11.87 0.76
C LYS A 69 5.44 -13.24 1.43
N MET A 70 5.88 -13.30 2.69
CA MET A 70 5.94 -14.53 3.48
C MET A 70 4.62 -14.93 4.12
N ARG A 71 3.56 -14.08 4.07
CA ARG A 71 2.22 -14.39 4.62
C ARG A 71 1.59 -15.68 4.09
N MET A 72 1.98 -16.09 2.89
CA MET A 72 1.56 -17.34 2.26
C MET A 72 2.04 -18.57 3.04
N PHE A 73 3.01 -18.38 3.94
CA PHE A 73 3.61 -19.42 4.75
C PHE A 73 3.29 -19.27 6.25
N LYS A 74 2.00 -19.40 6.58
CA LYS A 74 1.40 -19.12 7.90
C LYS A 74 1.93 -19.92 9.09
N HIS A 75 2.78 -20.93 8.88
CA HIS A 75 3.28 -21.83 9.93
C HIS A 75 4.75 -21.60 10.31
N TYR A 76 5.37 -20.52 9.83
CA TYR A 76 6.75 -20.19 10.17
C TYR A 76 6.83 -19.23 11.35
N ARG A 77 7.85 -19.44 12.18
CA ARG A 77 8.24 -18.51 13.25
C ARG A 77 9.51 -17.79 12.82
N PHE A 78 9.58 -16.49 13.09
CA PHE A 78 10.78 -15.72 12.84
C PHE A 78 11.66 -15.73 14.10
N GLU A 79 12.96 -15.87 13.91
CA GLU A 79 13.96 -15.71 14.96
C GLU A 79 14.97 -14.68 14.49
N PHE A 80 15.15 -13.60 15.25
CA PHE A 80 16.12 -12.56 14.92
C PHE A 80 17.48 -12.93 15.49
N VAL A 81 18.48 -13.09 14.63
CA VAL A 81 19.83 -13.53 14.98
C VAL A 81 20.82 -12.40 14.76
N MET A 82 21.55 -12.04 15.81
CA MET A 82 22.65 -11.07 15.73
C MET A 82 23.93 -11.83 15.38
N CYS A 83 24.57 -11.47 14.26
CA CYS A 83 25.77 -12.16 13.77
C CYS A 83 27.08 -11.39 14.01
N SER A 84 27.02 -10.25 14.71
CA SER A 84 28.19 -9.48 15.18
C SER A 84 27.89 -8.86 16.54
N ASP A 85 28.89 -8.83 17.43
CA ASP A 85 28.78 -8.38 18.83
C ASP A 85 28.72 -6.86 19.01
N GLU A 86 28.92 -6.09 17.94
CA GLU A 86 28.87 -4.63 18.00
C GLU A 86 27.56 -4.10 17.41
N GLU A 87 26.85 -3.37 18.28
CA GLU A 87 25.60 -2.65 18.09
C GLU A 87 24.32 -3.49 18.14
N LYS A 88 23.48 -3.17 19.14
CA LYS A 88 22.03 -3.36 19.03
C LYS A 88 21.61 -2.74 17.69
N SER A 89 21.38 -3.58 16.69
CA SER A 89 20.94 -3.10 15.39
C SER A 89 19.54 -2.51 15.59
N GLU A 90 19.44 -1.18 15.61
CA GLU A 90 18.17 -0.44 15.69
C GLU A 90 17.14 -0.99 14.71
N ARG A 91 17.62 -1.45 13.55
CA ARG A 91 16.84 -2.15 12.53
C ARG A 91 16.19 -3.45 13.02
N ILE A 92 16.92 -4.30 13.75
CA ILE A 92 16.37 -5.56 14.29
C ILE A 92 15.34 -5.26 15.39
N GLU A 93 15.58 -4.24 16.22
CA GLU A 93 14.60 -3.80 17.21
C GLU A 93 13.33 -3.23 16.53
N ASN A 94 13.49 -2.45 15.46
CA ASN A 94 12.37 -1.99 14.63
C ASN A 94 11.60 -3.16 14.00
N TYR A 95 12.27 -4.24 13.59
CA TYR A 95 11.60 -5.44 13.05
C TYR A 95 10.79 -6.17 14.12
N LYS A 96 11.33 -6.32 15.34
CA LYS A 96 10.59 -6.88 16.48
C LYS A 96 9.38 -6.02 16.84
N ASP A 97 9.50 -4.70 16.77
CA ASP A 97 8.37 -3.77 16.98
C ASP A 97 7.28 -3.93 15.92
N ILE A 98 7.68 -4.03 14.66
CA ILE A 98 6.77 -4.26 13.53
C ILE A 98 6.09 -5.63 13.70
N GLU A 99 6.82 -6.70 13.98
CA GLU A 99 6.25 -8.04 14.22
C GLU A 99 5.24 -8.03 15.37
N ARG A 100 5.58 -7.39 16.50
CA ARG A 100 4.67 -7.25 17.66
C ARG A 100 3.38 -6.50 17.30
N ARG A 101 3.46 -5.46 16.47
CA ARG A 101 2.29 -4.71 15.96
C ARG A 101 1.47 -5.52 14.94
N LEU A 102 2.14 -6.34 14.14
CA LEU A 102 1.52 -7.16 13.08
C LEU A 102 0.92 -8.48 13.57
N ALA A 103 1.16 -8.91 14.81
CA ALA A 103 0.58 -10.13 15.37
C ALA A 103 -0.92 -10.03 15.75
N GLY A 104 -1.57 -8.86 15.60
CA GLY A 104 -2.99 -8.65 15.92
C GLY A 104 -3.96 -8.86 14.75
N GLU A 105 -5.26 -9.04 15.03
CA GLU A 105 -6.35 -9.26 14.04
C GLU A 105 -6.49 -8.17 12.96
N TYR A 106 -5.96 -6.97 13.19
CA TYR A 106 -6.04 -5.83 12.26
C TYR A 106 -4.84 -5.70 11.31
N SER A 107 -3.86 -6.61 11.39
CA SER A 107 -2.55 -6.50 10.75
C SER A 107 -2.53 -6.58 9.23
N ASN A 108 -3.47 -7.28 8.61
CA ASN A 108 -3.56 -7.33 7.15
C ASN A 108 -3.95 -5.97 6.57
N ARG A 109 -4.74 -5.13 7.26
CA ARG A 109 -5.24 -3.88 6.69
C ARG A 109 -4.15 -2.82 6.48
N GLY A 110 -3.26 -2.61 7.44
CA GLY A 110 -2.23 -1.56 7.31
C GLY A 110 -1.25 -1.83 6.18
N VAL A 111 -0.73 -3.05 6.11
CA VAL A 111 0.20 -3.49 5.07
C VAL A 111 -0.51 -3.65 3.72
N GLU A 112 -1.76 -4.15 3.69
CA GLU A 112 -2.55 -4.15 2.44
C GLU A 112 -2.87 -2.74 1.96
N LEU A 113 -3.14 -1.76 2.83
CA LEU A 113 -3.37 -0.37 2.40
C LEU A 113 -2.11 0.26 1.78
N SER A 114 -0.91 -0.10 2.24
CA SER A 114 0.35 0.41 1.68
C SER A 114 0.72 -0.20 0.33
N PHE A 115 0.36 -1.47 0.07
CA PHE A 115 0.71 -2.18 -1.17
C PHE A 115 -0.45 -2.38 -2.15
N MET A 116 -1.69 -2.30 -1.66
CA MET A 116 -2.96 -2.37 -2.38
C MET A 116 -3.92 -1.31 -1.83
N PRO A 117 -3.60 -0.01 -2.00
CA PRO A 117 -4.49 1.05 -1.54
C PRO A 117 -5.83 0.94 -2.25
N ASP A 118 -6.92 1.00 -1.49
CA ASP A 118 -8.23 1.25 -2.09
C ASP A 118 -8.26 2.74 -2.51
N VAL A 119 -7.79 2.97 -3.74
CA VAL A 119 -7.67 4.31 -4.33
C VAL A 119 -9.04 4.98 -4.41
N PHE A 120 -10.09 4.22 -4.72
CA PHE A 120 -11.45 4.76 -4.79
C PHE A 120 -12.01 5.09 -3.41
N ALA A 121 -11.78 4.25 -2.38
CA ALA A 121 -12.12 4.62 -1.02
C ALA A 121 -11.39 5.91 -0.60
N SER A 122 -10.11 6.04 -0.94
CA SER A 122 -9.29 7.22 -0.61
C SER A 122 -9.76 8.49 -1.32
N ILE A 123 -10.14 8.39 -2.60
CA ILE A 123 -10.74 9.51 -3.35
C ILE A 123 -12.09 9.90 -2.75
N ARG A 124 -12.92 8.92 -2.35
CA ARG A 124 -14.22 9.21 -1.74
C ARG A 124 -14.05 9.91 -0.39
N SER A 125 -13.18 9.41 0.48
CA SER A 125 -12.93 10.04 1.77
C SER A 125 -12.31 11.43 1.62
N SER A 126 -11.44 11.67 0.63
CA SER A 126 -10.91 13.01 0.38
C SER A 126 -11.96 13.98 -0.15
N LEU A 127 -12.94 13.51 -0.92
CA LEU A 127 -14.07 14.33 -1.39
C LEU A 127 -15.10 14.63 -0.29
N LEU A 128 -15.30 13.70 0.66
CA LEU A 128 -16.24 13.85 1.77
C LEU A 128 -15.65 14.62 2.95
N SER A 129 -14.37 14.42 3.24
CA SER A 129 -13.66 14.96 4.40
C SER A 129 -12.27 15.46 3.99
N PRO A 130 -12.18 16.52 3.17
CA PRO A 130 -10.90 17.05 2.69
C PRO A 130 -9.96 17.48 3.82
N GLU A 131 -10.50 17.86 4.98
CA GLU A 131 -9.75 18.21 6.18
C GLU A 131 -8.85 17.07 6.70
N LEU A 132 -9.27 15.81 6.54
CA LEU A 132 -8.46 14.65 6.90
C LEU A 132 -7.20 14.53 6.02
N TYR A 133 -7.21 15.19 4.87
CA TYR A 133 -6.12 15.23 3.88
C TYR A 133 -5.44 16.60 3.84
N LEU A 134 -5.60 17.40 4.90
CA LEU A 134 -5.03 18.75 5.01
C LEU A 134 -5.41 19.66 3.81
N SER A 135 -6.55 19.37 3.19
CA SER A 135 -7.05 20.05 2.01
C SER A 135 -8.30 20.86 2.36
N LYS A 136 -8.53 21.95 1.61
CA LYS A 136 -9.76 22.75 1.74
C LYS A 136 -10.83 22.21 0.80
N GLU A 137 -12.09 22.51 1.12
CA GLU A 137 -13.19 22.29 0.19
C GLU A 137 -12.98 23.06 -1.11
N ASN A 138 -13.41 22.44 -2.20
CA ASN A 138 -13.35 22.97 -3.56
C ASN A 138 -14.61 22.55 -4.33
N PRO A 139 -14.82 23.03 -5.57
CA PRO A 139 -16.02 22.67 -6.32
C PRO A 139 -16.22 21.16 -6.51
N SER A 140 -15.15 20.36 -6.65
CA SER A 140 -15.26 18.90 -6.70
C SER A 140 -15.82 18.31 -5.41
N THR A 141 -15.35 18.77 -4.24
CA THR A 141 -15.87 18.29 -2.95
C THR A 141 -17.34 18.66 -2.80
N ILE A 142 -17.73 19.87 -3.21
CA ILE A 142 -19.11 20.36 -3.13
C ILE A 142 -20.03 19.55 -4.05
N ILE A 143 -19.68 19.41 -5.32
CA ILE A 143 -20.44 18.62 -6.30
C ILE A 143 -20.60 17.18 -5.81
N TYR A 144 -19.51 16.56 -5.34
CA TYR A 144 -19.55 15.20 -4.81
C TYR A 144 -20.47 15.10 -3.58
N LYS A 145 -20.38 16.04 -2.63
CA LYS A 145 -21.24 16.10 -1.44
C LYS A 145 -22.72 16.28 -1.76
N LEU A 146 -23.06 17.03 -2.80
CA LEU A 146 -24.45 17.23 -3.25
C LEU A 146 -25.09 15.96 -3.83
N LEU A 147 -24.30 15.08 -4.44
CA LEU A 147 -24.77 13.83 -5.06
C LEU A 147 -25.18 12.75 -4.05
N THR A 148 -26.06 13.08 -3.11
CA THR A 148 -26.72 12.11 -2.21
C THR A 148 -27.85 11.35 -2.90
N LYS A 149 -28.28 11.80 -4.08
CA LYS A 149 -29.24 11.15 -4.96
C LYS A 149 -28.90 11.45 -6.43
N LYS A 150 -29.68 10.89 -7.34
CA LYS A 150 -29.56 11.16 -8.78
C LYS A 150 -30.09 12.56 -9.10
N PHE A 151 -29.31 13.33 -9.85
CA PHE A 151 -29.70 14.65 -10.35
C PHE A 151 -29.41 14.75 -11.84
N ASN A 152 -30.23 15.49 -12.58
CA ASN A 152 -29.84 15.90 -13.93
C ASN A 152 -28.80 17.03 -13.89
N TYR A 153 -28.20 17.33 -15.04
CA TYR A 153 -27.14 18.34 -15.15
C TYR A 153 -27.57 19.72 -14.62
N GLU A 154 -28.73 20.22 -15.06
CA GLU A 154 -29.22 21.57 -14.71
C GLU A 154 -29.55 21.69 -13.21
N GLU A 155 -30.14 20.65 -12.62
CA GLU A 155 -30.42 20.59 -11.19
C GLU A 155 -29.12 20.62 -10.36
N LEU A 156 -28.15 19.79 -10.75
CA LEU A 156 -26.87 19.69 -10.06
C LEU A 156 -26.09 21.00 -10.17
N LYS A 157 -26.09 21.61 -11.36
CA LYS A 157 -25.44 22.89 -11.63
C LYS A 157 -25.99 24.01 -10.75
N ARG A 158 -27.32 24.11 -10.67
CA ARG A 158 -27.98 25.11 -9.81
C ARG A 158 -27.61 24.92 -8.34
N LEU A 159 -27.67 23.68 -7.84
CA LEU A 159 -27.33 23.36 -6.45
C LEU A 159 -25.86 23.65 -6.13
N ALA A 160 -24.95 23.35 -7.05
CA ALA A 160 -23.53 23.63 -6.90
C ALA A 160 -23.26 25.14 -6.90
N ALA A 161 -23.88 25.90 -7.80
CA ALA A 161 -23.75 27.36 -7.85
C ALA A 161 -24.24 28.03 -6.56
N ASP A 162 -25.35 27.56 -5.99
CA ASP A 162 -25.86 28.05 -4.71
C ASP A 162 -24.90 27.74 -3.54
N ALA A 163 -24.23 26.58 -3.57
CA ALA A 163 -23.32 26.13 -2.52
C ALA A 163 -21.91 26.71 -2.60
N ILE A 164 -21.39 26.98 -3.81
CA ILE A 164 -20.06 27.58 -4.04
C ILE A 164 -20.06 29.07 -3.64
N GLY A 165 -21.24 29.70 -3.63
CA GLY A 165 -21.43 31.11 -3.30
C GLY A 165 -21.10 32.01 -4.48
N ARG A 166 -21.90 33.06 -4.66
CA ARG A 166 -21.66 34.09 -5.69
C ARG A 166 -20.50 34.98 -5.24
N GLY A 167 -19.26 34.55 -5.51
CA GLY A 167 -18.14 35.47 -5.62
C GLY A 167 -18.38 36.47 -6.76
N THR A 168 -17.56 37.51 -6.83
CA THR A 168 -17.56 38.56 -7.89
C THR A 168 -17.26 38.03 -9.30
N ASP A 169 -17.39 36.74 -9.54
CA ASP A 169 -17.10 36.06 -10.80
C ASP A 169 -18.32 36.11 -11.72
N THR A 170 -18.07 36.24 -13.02
CA THR A 170 -19.11 36.20 -14.05
C THR A 170 -19.78 34.83 -14.08
N GLU A 171 -21.07 34.79 -14.41
CA GLU A 171 -21.85 33.55 -14.54
C GLU A 171 -21.18 32.52 -15.48
N GLU A 172 -20.50 33.00 -16.52
CA GLU A 172 -19.71 32.17 -17.45
C GLU A 172 -18.53 31.46 -16.76
N ALA A 173 -17.78 32.16 -15.90
CA ALA A 173 -16.64 31.58 -15.19
C ALA A 173 -17.07 30.48 -14.21
N LEU A 174 -18.18 30.70 -13.50
CA LEU A 174 -18.78 29.68 -12.61
C LEU A 174 -19.24 28.44 -13.39
N ASN A 175 -19.79 28.65 -14.60
CA ASN A 175 -20.25 27.56 -15.46
C ASN A 175 -19.08 26.71 -15.98
N GLU A 176 -18.02 27.36 -16.46
CA GLU A 176 -16.82 26.65 -16.92
C GLU A 176 -16.14 25.88 -15.78
N ASP A 177 -16.11 26.46 -14.58
CA ASP A 177 -15.50 25.83 -13.41
C ASP A 177 -16.31 24.60 -12.96
N PHE A 178 -17.63 24.73 -12.87
CA PHE A 178 -18.53 23.60 -12.60
C PHE A 178 -18.31 22.46 -13.59
N ASP A 179 -18.31 22.75 -14.90
CA ASP A 179 -18.14 21.76 -15.95
C ASP A 179 -16.81 21.03 -15.85
N ARG A 180 -15.74 21.77 -15.58
CA ARG A 180 -14.40 21.21 -15.40
C ARG A 180 -14.36 20.25 -14.23
N HIS A 181 -14.92 20.64 -13.09
CA HIS A 181 -14.94 19.82 -11.89
C HIS A 181 -15.84 18.59 -12.02
N LEU A 182 -17.03 18.73 -12.62
CA LEU A 182 -17.91 17.60 -12.90
C LEU A 182 -17.27 16.60 -13.87
N LYS A 183 -16.64 17.07 -14.96
CA LYS A 183 -15.90 16.21 -15.90
C LYS A 183 -14.76 15.47 -15.22
N SER A 184 -14.01 16.14 -14.34
CA SER A 184 -12.93 15.52 -13.56
C SER A 184 -13.46 14.40 -12.65
N LEU A 185 -14.56 14.64 -11.94
CA LEU A 185 -15.20 13.64 -11.08
C LEU A 185 -15.72 12.42 -11.86
N VAL A 186 -16.24 12.63 -13.07
CA VAL A 186 -16.66 11.55 -13.97
C VAL A 186 -15.46 10.79 -14.52
N PHE A 187 -14.41 11.50 -14.95
CA PHE A 187 -13.19 10.92 -15.51
C PHE A 187 -12.47 10.01 -14.49
N VAL A 188 -12.36 10.49 -13.24
CA VAL A 188 -11.76 9.72 -12.13
C VAL A 188 -12.67 8.56 -11.68
N GLY A 189 -13.93 8.55 -12.10
CA GLY A 189 -14.89 7.48 -11.79
C GLY A 189 -15.54 7.59 -10.42
N ALA A 190 -15.38 8.74 -9.74
CA ALA A 190 -16.07 9.03 -8.48
C ALA A 190 -17.58 9.30 -8.70
N VAL A 191 -17.91 9.92 -9.84
CA VAL A 191 -19.28 10.20 -10.27
C VAL A 191 -19.58 9.42 -11.55
N LYS A 192 -20.81 8.91 -11.66
CA LYS A 192 -21.30 8.17 -12.83
C LYS A 192 -22.51 8.87 -13.42
N MET A 193 -22.67 8.69 -14.72
CA MET A 193 -23.81 9.18 -15.48
C MET A 193 -24.58 7.99 -16.05
N LYS A 194 -25.89 7.94 -15.82
CA LYS A 194 -26.79 6.96 -16.41
C LYS A 194 -28.13 7.62 -16.70
N ASP A 195 -28.66 7.44 -17.91
CA ASP A 195 -29.96 7.98 -18.32
C ASP A 195 -30.05 9.53 -18.14
N GLY A 196 -28.94 10.23 -18.38
CA GLY A 196 -28.85 11.70 -18.19
C GLY A 196 -28.78 12.16 -16.72
N LEU A 197 -28.68 11.23 -15.77
CA LEU A 197 -28.59 11.51 -14.34
C LEU A 197 -27.21 11.21 -13.79
N PHE A 198 -26.69 12.11 -12.97
CA PHE A 198 -25.42 12.00 -12.25
C PHE A 198 -25.65 11.46 -10.83
N TYR A 199 -24.78 10.55 -10.40
CA TYR A 199 -24.79 9.95 -9.05
C TYR A 199 -23.38 9.50 -8.65
N ARG A 200 -23.14 9.31 -7.36
CA ARG A 200 -21.88 8.73 -6.88
C ARG A 200 -21.78 7.26 -7.26
N TRP A 201 -20.57 6.76 -7.49
CA TRP A 201 -20.34 5.35 -7.83
C TRP A 201 -20.69 4.35 -6.71
N ASP A 202 -20.92 4.80 -5.48
CA ASP A 202 -21.33 3.95 -4.36
C ASP A 202 -22.85 3.76 -4.22
N TYR A 203 -23.63 4.29 -5.17
CA TYR A 203 -25.08 4.14 -5.29
C TYR A 203 -25.53 3.12 -6.34
#